data_AF-A0A2M8HRF0-F1
#
_entry.id   AF-A0A2M8HRF0-F1
#
_cell.length_a   1.000
_cell.length_b   1.000
_cell.length_c   1.000
_cell.angle_alpha   90.00
_cell.angle_beta   90.00
_cell.angle_gamma   90.00
#
_symmetry.space_group_name_H-M   'P 1'
#
loop_
_entity.id
_entity.type
_entity.pdbx_description
1 polymer ?
#
loop_
_entity_poly.entity_id
_entity_poly.type
_entity_poly.pdbx_seq_one_letter_code
_entity_poly.pdbx_strand_id
1 'polypeptide(L)'
;MFTGLVEGKGIITEVLETDGGKKFTARFSWLDNDLKLGDSISISGACQTVTDLKDNREVFSFYSSYKTLELTNLGELIIGSEINLERSVTPSTRLGGHYVQGHVDGTGQVVFSETRDNGLVWIYHIEYSDWMDKYIVTRGSITVDGISLTVVNLPKKNQFELVLIPETIQKTVASNWKLGSKVNLEIDLIARYLEKMQTKSQS
;
A
#
# COMPACT_ATOMS: atom_id res chain seq x y z
N MET A 1 -5.01 -11.69 -1.89
CA MET A 1 -5.16 -10.89 -3.14
C MET A 1 -6.09 -9.74 -2.84
N PHE A 2 -5.77 -8.60 -3.42
CA PHE A 2 -6.41 -7.29 -3.24
C PHE A 2 -6.54 -6.63 -4.62
N THR A 3 -7.17 -5.46 -4.66
CA THR A 3 -7.35 -4.65 -5.88
C THR A 3 -6.56 -3.35 -5.85
N GLY A 4 -6.09 -2.93 -4.68
CA GLY A 4 -5.53 -1.61 -4.44
C GLY A 4 -6.59 -0.51 -4.33
N LEU A 5 -7.87 -0.88 -4.19
CA LEU A 5 -8.94 0.07 -3.90
C LEU A 5 -9.17 0.13 -2.40
N VAL A 6 -8.46 1.04 -1.75
CA VAL A 6 -8.54 1.26 -0.31
C VAL A 6 -10.00 1.50 0.11
N GLU A 7 -10.42 0.78 1.15
CA GLU A 7 -11.77 0.83 1.71
C GLU A 7 -11.90 1.95 2.74
N GLY A 8 -10.81 2.34 3.40
CA GLY A 8 -10.71 3.54 4.22
C GLY A 8 -9.43 3.62 5.04
N LYS A 9 -9.39 4.59 5.97
CA LYS A 9 -8.27 4.84 6.86
C LYS A 9 -8.52 4.32 8.27
N GLY A 10 -7.77 3.30 8.67
CA GLY A 10 -7.73 2.86 10.07
C GLY A 10 -6.73 3.69 10.89
N ILE A 11 -6.84 3.59 12.20
CA ILE A 11 -5.91 4.22 13.15
C ILE A 11 -5.27 3.14 14.03
N ILE A 12 -3.95 3.18 14.17
CA ILE A 12 -3.22 2.34 15.13
C ILE A 12 -3.54 2.79 16.56
N THR A 13 -4.09 1.91 17.38
CA THR A 13 -4.43 2.20 18.78
C THR A 13 -3.45 1.57 19.78
N GLU A 14 -2.65 0.61 19.34
CA GLU A 14 -1.65 -0.06 20.20
C GLU A 14 -0.48 -0.60 19.36
N VAL A 15 0.72 -0.55 19.92
CA VAL A 15 1.93 -1.16 19.36
C VAL A 15 2.65 -1.90 20.48
N LEU A 16 2.88 -3.20 20.29
CA LEU A 16 3.62 -4.06 21.21
C LEU A 16 4.84 -4.64 20.49
N GLU A 17 6.03 -4.28 20.96
CA GLU A 17 7.29 -4.86 20.50
C GLU A 17 7.42 -6.31 20.96
N THR A 18 8.02 -7.16 20.12
CA THR A 18 8.31 -8.56 20.42
C THR A 18 9.68 -8.93 19.84
N ASP A 19 10.27 -10.03 20.29
CA ASP A 19 11.57 -10.49 19.77
C ASP A 19 11.57 -10.77 18.26
N GLY A 20 10.41 -11.10 17.67
CA GLY A 20 10.28 -11.46 16.26
C GLY A 20 9.72 -10.37 15.35
N GLY A 21 9.37 -9.19 15.88
CA GLY A 21 8.59 -8.17 15.16
C GLY A 21 7.65 -7.37 16.08
N LYS A 22 6.52 -6.91 15.55
CA LYS A 22 5.55 -6.07 16.29
C LYS A 22 4.15 -6.61 16.16
N LYS A 23 3.40 -6.59 17.27
CA LYS A 23 1.94 -6.73 17.25
C LYS A 23 1.32 -5.34 17.26
N PHE A 24 0.41 -5.11 16.33
CA PHE A 24 -0.36 -3.88 16.23
C PHE A 24 -1.82 -4.16 16.56
N THR A 25 -2.50 -3.16 17.13
CA THR A 25 -3.96 -3.10 17.18
C THR A 25 -4.41 -1.86 16.42
N ALA A 26 -5.38 -2.02 15.54
CA ALA A 26 -5.95 -0.96 14.74
C ALA A 26 -7.47 -0.88 14.94
N ARG A 27 -8.01 0.31 14.74
CA ARG A 27 -9.46 0.58 14.77
C ARG A 27 -9.93 1.10 13.42
N PHE A 28 -10.99 0.49 12.90
CA PHE A 28 -11.71 0.95 11.71
C PHE A 28 -13.11 0.35 11.68
N SER A 29 -14.10 1.12 11.24
CA SER A 29 -15.48 0.65 11.09
C SER A 29 -15.83 0.55 9.62
N TRP A 30 -15.99 -0.68 9.14
CA TRP A 30 -16.58 -0.95 7.82
C TRP A 30 -18.10 -0.89 7.91
N LEU A 31 -18.75 -0.35 6.88
CA LEU A 31 -20.22 -0.33 6.79
C LEU A 31 -20.80 -1.75 6.91
N ASP A 32 -20.21 -2.69 6.18
CA ASP A 32 -20.54 -4.12 6.22
C ASP A 32 -19.35 -4.89 6.81
N ASN A 33 -19.20 -4.87 8.13
CA ASN A 33 -18.06 -5.50 8.80
C ASN A 33 -18.20 -7.03 8.87
N ASP A 34 -17.54 -7.73 7.94
CA ASP A 34 -17.53 -9.18 7.84
C ASP A 34 -16.18 -9.83 8.20
N LEU A 35 -15.21 -9.02 8.68
CA LEU A 35 -13.84 -9.44 8.97
C LEU A 35 -13.76 -10.58 9.99
N LYS A 36 -12.97 -11.62 9.71
CA LYS A 36 -12.83 -12.82 10.57
C LYS A 36 -11.39 -13.02 11.02
N LEU A 37 -11.23 -13.77 12.11
CA LEU A 37 -9.92 -14.27 12.52
C LEU A 37 -9.32 -15.13 11.40
N GLY A 38 -8.05 -14.88 11.08
CA GLY A 38 -7.34 -15.55 10.00
C GLY A 38 -7.51 -14.91 8.62
N ASP A 39 -8.40 -13.92 8.46
CA ASP A 39 -8.54 -13.22 7.19
C ASP A 39 -7.26 -12.45 6.84
N SER A 40 -7.02 -12.32 5.53
CA SER A 40 -5.96 -11.46 5.01
C SER A 40 -6.48 -10.04 4.82
N ILE A 41 -5.75 -9.07 5.36
CA ILE A 41 -6.04 -7.64 5.25
C ILE A 41 -4.78 -6.90 4.79
N SER A 42 -4.92 -6.00 3.83
CA SER A 42 -3.85 -5.12 3.39
C SER A 42 -3.75 -3.94 4.34
N ILE A 43 -2.59 -3.78 4.98
CA ILE A 43 -2.23 -2.65 5.83
C ILE A 43 -1.22 -1.79 5.09
N SER A 44 -1.67 -0.67 4.53
CA SER A 44 -0.86 0.19 3.66
C SER A 44 -0.12 -0.60 2.57
N GLY A 45 -0.79 -1.59 1.96
CA GLY A 45 -0.24 -2.43 0.91
C GLY A 45 0.49 -3.68 1.40
N ALA A 46 0.76 -3.84 2.69
CA ALA A 46 1.35 -5.07 3.22
C ALA A 46 0.24 -6.02 3.69
N CYS A 47 0.18 -7.22 3.10
CA CYS A 47 -0.74 -8.27 3.50
C CYS A 47 -0.40 -8.74 4.93
N GLN A 48 -1.39 -8.66 5.82
CA GLN A 48 -1.32 -9.12 7.20
C GLN A 48 -2.47 -10.08 7.50
N THR A 49 -2.29 -10.90 8.53
CA THR A 49 -3.34 -11.80 9.02
C THR A 49 -3.99 -11.20 10.26
N VAL A 50 -5.32 -11.20 10.30
CA VAL A 50 -6.09 -10.82 11.48
C VAL A 50 -5.90 -11.87 12.58
N THR A 51 -5.38 -11.46 13.73
CA THR A 51 -5.04 -12.33 14.87
C THR A 51 -5.96 -12.17 16.07
N ASP A 52 -6.69 -11.06 16.17
CA ASP A 52 -7.65 -10.79 17.24
C ASP A 52 -8.74 -9.84 16.73
N LEU A 53 -9.94 -9.92 17.31
CA LEU A 53 -11.10 -9.09 16.96
C LEU A 53 -11.89 -8.70 18.22
N LYS A 54 -12.21 -7.41 18.36
CA LYS A 54 -12.96 -6.81 19.47
C LYS A 54 -13.93 -5.74 18.94
N ASP A 55 -14.76 -5.20 19.82
CA ASP A 55 -15.68 -4.09 19.54
C ASP A 55 -16.49 -4.31 18.25
N ASN A 56 -17.22 -5.42 18.18
CA ASN A 56 -17.97 -5.80 16.96
C ASN A 56 -17.10 -5.82 15.68
N ARG A 57 -15.85 -6.28 15.82
CA ARG A 57 -14.84 -6.39 14.75
C ARG A 57 -14.29 -5.04 14.24
N GLU A 58 -14.60 -3.94 14.92
CA GLU A 58 -14.04 -2.63 14.57
C GLU A 58 -12.61 -2.46 15.09
N VAL A 59 -12.23 -3.24 16.09
CA VAL A 59 -10.86 -3.29 16.62
C VAL A 59 -10.27 -4.64 16.27
N PHE A 60 -9.14 -4.63 15.56
CA PHE A 60 -8.47 -5.84 15.14
C PHE A 60 -6.97 -5.75 15.39
N SER A 61 -6.34 -6.90 15.62
CA SER A 61 -4.87 -6.98 15.76
C SER A 61 -4.24 -7.77 14.63
N PHE A 62 -3.01 -7.43 14.31
CA PHE A 62 -2.16 -8.16 13.37
C PHE A 62 -0.71 -8.18 13.85
N TYR A 63 0.08 -9.13 13.32
CA TYR A 63 1.48 -9.28 13.66
C TYR A 63 2.35 -9.10 12.43
N SER A 64 3.26 -8.12 12.47
CA SER A 64 4.25 -7.90 11.41
C SER A 64 5.60 -8.47 11.85
N SER A 65 6.11 -9.41 11.08
CA SER A 65 7.45 -9.97 11.30
C SER A 65 8.54 -8.92 11.11
N TYR A 66 9.71 -9.13 11.72
CA TYR A 66 10.88 -8.26 11.53
C TYR A 66 11.18 -8.02 10.03
N LYS A 67 11.02 -9.05 9.18
CA LYS A 67 11.28 -8.92 7.75
C LYS A 67 10.29 -8.00 7.04
N THR A 68 9.02 -8.07 7.43
CA THR A 68 7.99 -7.16 6.94
C THR A 68 8.28 -5.73 7.40
N LEU A 69 8.68 -5.55 8.66
CA LEU A 69 8.99 -4.23 9.21
C LEU A 69 10.22 -3.58 8.55
N GLU A 70 11.23 -4.37 8.18
CA GLU A 70 12.40 -3.90 7.41
C GLU A 70 12.02 -3.44 6.00
N LEU A 71 11.10 -4.16 5.35
CA LEU A 71 10.77 -3.98 3.94
C LEU A 71 9.71 -2.89 3.70
N THR A 72 8.95 -2.53 4.73
CA THR A 72 7.79 -1.64 4.66
C THR A 72 7.98 -0.41 5.55
N ASN A 73 7.07 0.55 5.45
CA ASN A 73 6.92 1.65 6.40
C ASN A 73 6.21 1.24 7.70
N LEU A 74 5.77 -0.03 7.85
CA LEU A 74 5.07 -0.47 9.06
C LEU A 74 5.96 -0.42 10.31
N GLY A 75 7.29 -0.48 10.15
CA GLY A 75 8.26 -0.31 11.25
C GLY A 75 8.19 1.05 11.95
N GLU A 76 7.71 2.07 11.24
CA GLU A 76 7.64 3.47 11.70
C GLU A 76 6.27 3.81 12.31
N LEU A 77 5.32 2.88 12.29
CA LEU A 77 4.00 3.11 12.86
C LEU A 77 4.07 3.22 14.38
N ILE A 78 3.34 4.21 14.89
CA ILE A 78 3.14 4.48 16.31
C ILE A 78 1.64 4.58 16.60
N ILE A 79 1.29 4.65 17.88
CA ILE A 79 -0.09 4.95 18.28
C ILE A 79 -0.53 6.28 17.64
N GLY A 80 -1.69 6.27 17.01
CA GLY A 80 -2.26 7.41 16.28
C GLY A 80 -1.89 7.47 14.80
N SER A 81 -0.99 6.62 14.29
CA SER A 81 -0.72 6.53 12.86
C SER A 81 -1.97 6.10 12.08
N GLU A 82 -2.27 6.82 10.99
CA GLU A 82 -3.28 6.40 10.02
C GLU A 82 -2.70 5.36 9.05
N ILE A 83 -3.51 4.37 8.67
CA ILE A 83 -3.13 3.28 7.76
C ILE A 83 -4.23 3.08 6.71
N ASN A 84 -3.85 2.78 5.46
CA ASN A 84 -4.80 2.35 4.44
C ASN A 84 -5.24 0.91 4.74
N LEU A 85 -6.53 0.62 4.59
CA LEU A 85 -7.11 -0.70 4.80
C LEU A 85 -7.85 -1.18 3.55
N GLU A 86 -7.60 -2.43 3.17
CA GLU A 86 -8.37 -3.16 2.14
C GLU A 86 -8.48 -4.63 2.55
N ARG A 87 -9.68 -5.20 2.53
CA ARG A 87 -9.90 -6.62 2.80
C ARG A 87 -9.57 -7.46 1.57
N SER A 88 -9.19 -8.72 1.78
CA SER A 88 -8.95 -9.63 0.66
C SER A 88 -10.21 -9.83 -0.19
N VAL A 89 -10.03 -9.91 -1.50
CA VAL A 89 -11.15 -10.06 -2.44
C VAL A 89 -11.80 -11.44 -2.39
N THR A 90 -13.09 -11.48 -2.73
CA THR A 90 -13.84 -12.71 -3.01
C THR A 90 -13.88 -12.97 -4.52
N PRO A 91 -14.27 -14.19 -4.98
CA PRO A 91 -14.48 -14.44 -6.41
C PRO A 91 -15.52 -13.53 -7.08
N SER A 92 -16.44 -12.94 -6.31
CA SER A 92 -17.47 -12.01 -6.78
C SER A 92 -17.04 -10.54 -6.76
N THR A 93 -15.88 -10.21 -6.18
CA THR A 93 -15.42 -8.82 -6.06
C THR A 93 -15.03 -8.27 -7.43
N ARG A 94 -15.47 -7.03 -7.73
CA ARG A 94 -15.01 -6.31 -8.92
C ARG A 94 -13.55 -5.90 -8.73
N LEU A 95 -12.69 -6.30 -9.66
CA LEU A 95 -11.28 -5.89 -9.69
C LEU A 95 -11.16 -4.50 -10.36
N GLY A 96 -11.51 -3.44 -9.63
CA GLY A 96 -11.56 -2.08 -10.18
C GLY A 96 -10.19 -1.36 -10.23
N GLY A 97 -9.18 -1.86 -9.51
CA GLY A 97 -7.79 -1.45 -9.67
C GLY A 97 -7.03 -2.45 -10.54
N HIS A 98 -5.95 -3.03 -10.02
CA HIS A 98 -5.20 -4.11 -10.65
C HIS A 98 -4.96 -5.27 -9.68
N TYR A 99 -4.25 -6.32 -10.11
CA TYR A 99 -3.93 -7.43 -9.21
C TYR A 99 -2.86 -7.03 -8.20
N VAL A 100 -3.28 -6.84 -6.95
CA VAL A 100 -2.39 -6.54 -5.83
C VAL A 100 -2.26 -7.79 -4.96
N GLN A 101 -1.04 -8.22 -4.69
CA GLN A 101 -0.75 -9.35 -3.81
C GLN A 101 -0.76 -8.93 -2.33
N GLY A 102 -0.36 -7.69 -2.06
CA GLY A 102 -0.02 -7.21 -0.73
C GLY A 102 1.41 -7.61 -0.32
N HIS A 103 2.28 -7.82 -1.31
CA HIS A 103 3.67 -8.24 -1.13
C HIS A 103 4.57 -7.07 -1.51
N VAL A 104 4.70 -6.13 -0.59
CA VAL A 104 5.53 -4.94 -0.75
C VAL A 104 6.94 -5.33 -1.15
N ASP A 105 7.42 -4.77 -2.25
CA ASP A 105 8.74 -5.00 -2.81
C ASP A 105 9.83 -4.17 -2.14
N GLY A 106 9.42 -3.04 -1.56
CA GLY A 106 10.27 -2.13 -0.83
C GLY A 106 9.56 -0.80 -0.59
N THR A 107 10.32 0.21 -0.22
CA THR A 107 9.77 1.55 0.01
C THR A 107 10.32 2.57 -0.98
N GLY A 108 9.50 3.58 -1.28
CA GLY A 108 9.90 4.78 -1.99
C GLY A 108 9.84 6.01 -1.09
N GLN A 109 10.28 7.14 -1.63
CA GLN A 109 10.23 8.44 -0.96
C GLN A 109 9.55 9.48 -1.86
N VAL A 110 8.64 10.27 -1.29
CA VAL A 110 8.08 11.45 -1.96
C VAL A 110 9.17 12.51 -2.09
N VAL A 111 9.63 12.77 -3.31
CA VAL A 111 10.71 13.75 -3.61
C VAL A 111 10.18 15.03 -4.27
N PHE A 112 8.91 15.05 -4.64
CA PHE A 112 8.21 16.24 -5.15
C PHE A 112 6.72 16.15 -4.80
N SER A 113 6.11 17.31 -4.52
CA SER A 113 4.68 17.44 -4.29
C SER A 113 4.21 18.82 -4.78
N GLU A 114 3.16 18.84 -5.59
CA GLU A 114 2.50 20.05 -6.07
C GLU A 114 0.98 19.84 -6.05
N THR A 115 0.21 20.92 -5.82
CA THR A 115 -1.23 20.93 -6.07
C THR A 115 -1.57 21.80 -7.27
N ARG A 116 -2.46 21.31 -8.14
CA ARG A 116 -3.03 22.04 -9.28
C ARG A 116 -4.54 22.14 -9.16
N ASP A 117 -5.16 22.84 -10.12
CA ASP A 117 -6.61 23.02 -10.19
C ASP A 117 -7.21 23.56 -8.89
N ASN A 118 -6.68 24.71 -8.43
CA ASN A 118 -7.06 25.35 -7.17
C ASN A 118 -6.97 24.42 -5.93
N GLY A 119 -6.08 23.43 -5.95
CA GLY A 119 -5.90 22.50 -4.84
C GLY A 119 -6.68 21.20 -4.95
N LEU A 120 -7.31 20.91 -6.10
CA LEU A 120 -8.11 19.71 -6.31
C LEU A 120 -7.33 18.54 -6.91
N VAL A 121 -6.13 18.77 -7.45
CA VAL A 121 -5.31 17.72 -8.05
C VAL A 121 -3.94 17.73 -7.42
N TRP A 122 -3.47 16.58 -6.96
CA TRP A 122 -2.15 16.42 -6.34
C TRP A 122 -1.22 15.70 -7.30
N ILE A 123 -0.01 16.25 -7.45
CA ILE A 123 1.05 15.66 -8.25
C ILE A 123 2.18 15.28 -7.30
N TYR A 124 2.58 14.01 -7.34
CA TYR A 124 3.70 13.50 -6.55
C TYR A 124 4.75 12.88 -7.46
N HIS A 125 6.03 13.10 -7.17
CA HIS A 125 7.10 12.25 -7.68
C HIS A 125 7.60 11.37 -6.56
N ILE A 126 7.66 10.07 -6.83
CA ILE A 126 8.16 9.07 -5.90
C ILE A 126 9.48 8.54 -6.43
N GLU A 127 10.53 8.65 -5.62
CA GLU A 127 11.82 8.02 -5.87
C GLU A 127 11.82 6.59 -5.33
N TYR A 128 12.44 5.68 -6.08
CA TYR A 128 12.48 4.25 -5.78
C TYR A 128 13.88 3.65 -6.04
N SER A 129 14.07 2.40 -5.62
CA SER A 129 15.36 1.71 -5.79
C SER A 129 15.60 1.28 -7.23
N ASP A 130 16.84 1.41 -7.73
CA ASP A 130 17.23 1.16 -9.13
C ASP A 130 16.78 -0.20 -9.70
N TRP A 131 16.75 -1.24 -8.87
CA TRP A 131 16.32 -2.57 -9.30
C TRP A 131 14.85 -2.62 -9.77
N MET A 132 14.01 -1.69 -9.29
CA MET A 132 12.59 -1.61 -9.64
C MET A 132 12.33 -0.97 -11.02
N ASP A 133 13.32 -0.25 -11.58
CA ASP A 133 13.17 0.60 -12.77
C ASP A 133 12.59 -0.15 -13.98
N LYS A 134 13.04 -1.39 -14.21
CA LYS A 134 12.54 -2.26 -15.30
C LYS A 134 11.09 -2.72 -15.18
N TYR A 135 10.44 -2.53 -14.03
CA TYR A 135 9.03 -2.92 -13.82
C TYR A 135 8.08 -1.72 -13.81
N ILE A 136 8.59 -0.50 -13.79
CA ILE A 136 7.79 0.72 -13.68
C ILE A 136 7.79 1.42 -15.05
N VAL A 137 6.62 1.44 -15.69
CA VAL A 137 6.45 2.00 -17.03
C VAL A 137 5.36 3.06 -17.05
N THR A 138 5.49 4.05 -17.93
CA THR A 138 4.42 5.04 -18.15
C THR A 138 3.13 4.37 -18.57
N ARG A 139 2.00 4.81 -18.00
CA ARG A 139 0.66 4.24 -18.16
C ARG A 139 0.51 2.81 -17.62
N GLY A 140 1.53 2.30 -16.92
CA GLY A 140 1.46 1.05 -16.16
C GLY A 140 0.81 1.26 -14.79
N SER A 141 0.44 0.14 -14.16
CA SER A 141 -0.06 0.10 -12.79
C SER A 141 1.09 0.01 -11.78
N ILE A 142 0.89 0.63 -10.63
CA ILE A 142 1.76 0.50 -9.46
C ILE A 142 0.91 0.58 -8.20
N THR A 143 1.32 -0.12 -7.15
CA THR A 143 0.68 0.00 -5.83
C THR A 143 1.54 0.84 -4.90
N VAL A 144 0.97 1.91 -4.35
CA VAL A 144 1.65 2.80 -3.38
C VAL A 144 0.83 2.90 -2.10
N ASP A 145 1.39 2.50 -0.95
CA ASP A 145 0.66 2.33 0.33
C ASP A 145 -0.66 1.54 0.17
N GLY A 146 -0.68 0.54 -0.71
CA GLY A 146 -1.89 -0.25 -0.99
C GLY A 146 -2.90 0.44 -1.91
N ILE A 147 -2.56 1.59 -2.49
CA ILE A 147 -3.40 2.29 -3.47
C ILE A 147 -2.95 1.88 -4.88
N SER A 148 -3.88 1.33 -5.66
CA SER A 148 -3.68 1.08 -7.09
C SER A 148 -3.69 2.41 -7.83
N LEU A 149 -2.56 2.75 -8.46
CA LEU A 149 -2.36 4.01 -9.16
C LEU A 149 -1.78 3.78 -10.56
N THR A 150 -1.94 4.77 -11.41
CA THR A 150 -1.35 4.81 -12.75
C THR A 150 -0.08 5.65 -12.72
N VAL A 151 1.02 5.10 -13.22
CA VAL A 151 2.25 5.87 -13.46
C VAL A 151 2.00 6.82 -14.62
N VAL A 152 1.94 8.13 -14.34
CA VAL A 152 1.63 9.14 -15.37
C VAL A 152 2.85 9.42 -16.23
N ASN A 153 4.01 9.56 -15.60
CA ASN A 153 5.27 9.87 -16.27
C ASN A 153 6.49 9.35 -15.49
N LEU A 154 7.66 9.38 -16.11
CA LEU A 154 8.96 9.10 -15.49
C LEU A 154 9.82 10.37 -15.56
N PRO A 155 9.70 11.28 -14.59
CA PRO A 155 10.34 12.61 -14.67
C PRO A 155 11.88 12.54 -14.66
N LYS A 156 12.44 11.52 -13.99
CA LYS A 156 13.88 11.24 -13.90
C LYS A 156 14.10 9.73 -13.76
N LYS A 157 15.36 9.30 -13.90
CA LYS A 157 15.75 7.92 -13.55
C LYS A 157 15.33 7.62 -12.11
N ASN A 158 14.78 6.43 -11.88
CA ASN A 158 14.33 5.96 -10.57
C ASN A 158 13.25 6.84 -9.93
N GLN A 159 12.49 7.60 -10.72
CA GLN A 159 11.36 8.40 -10.26
C GLN A 159 10.14 8.18 -11.14
N PHE A 160 8.96 8.07 -10.53
CA PHE A 160 7.69 8.05 -11.25
C PHE A 160 6.77 9.15 -10.74
N GLU A 161 5.92 9.65 -11.64
CA GLU A 161 4.92 10.67 -11.35
C GLU A 161 3.54 10.03 -11.16
N LEU A 162 2.86 10.49 -10.12
CA LEU A 162 1.47 10.18 -9.82
C LEU A 162 0.63 11.45 -9.87
N VAL A 163 -0.62 11.29 -10.29
CA VAL A 163 -1.64 12.34 -10.21
C VAL A 163 -2.83 11.77 -9.44
N LEU A 164 -3.13 12.36 -8.29
CA LEU A 164 -4.21 11.93 -7.40
C LEU A 164 -5.37 12.93 -7.43
N ILE A 165 -6.58 12.38 -7.40
CA ILE A 165 -7.85 13.11 -7.38
C ILE A 165 -8.37 13.25 -5.94
N PRO A 166 -9.36 14.15 -5.69
CA PRO A 166 -9.87 14.38 -4.34
C PRO A 166 -10.39 13.12 -3.66
N GLU A 167 -11.08 12.25 -4.39
CA GLU A 167 -11.62 11.00 -3.86
C GLU A 167 -10.52 10.11 -3.28
N THR A 168 -9.42 9.92 -4.01
CA THR A 168 -8.27 9.12 -3.56
C THR A 168 -7.59 9.77 -2.35
N ILE A 169 -7.38 11.09 -2.37
CA ILE A 169 -6.74 11.80 -1.27
C ILE A 169 -7.58 11.73 0.01
N GLN A 170 -8.89 11.92 -0.08
CA GLN A 170 -9.76 11.90 1.10
C GLN A 170 -9.85 10.51 1.73
N LYS A 171 -9.90 9.46 0.90
CA LYS A 171 -10.11 8.08 1.35
C LYS A 171 -8.84 7.40 1.85
N THR A 172 -7.67 7.95 1.57
CA THR A 172 -6.39 7.26 1.80
C THR A 172 -5.39 8.12 2.56
N VAL A 173 -4.36 7.48 3.11
CA VAL A 173 -3.26 8.15 3.81
C VAL A 173 -2.43 9.07 2.91
N ALA A 174 -2.70 9.09 1.60
CA ALA A 174 -2.08 10.04 0.68
C ALA A 174 -2.41 11.50 1.01
N SER A 175 -3.46 11.78 1.80
CA SER A 175 -3.68 13.11 2.40
C SER A 175 -2.53 13.59 3.29
N ASN A 176 -1.75 12.66 3.82
CA ASN A 176 -0.66 12.93 4.76
C ASN A 176 0.72 12.87 4.07
N TRP A 177 0.76 12.53 2.78
CA TRP A 177 2.00 12.53 2.01
C TRP A 177 2.53 13.95 1.86
N LYS A 178 3.82 14.09 2.09
CA LYS A 178 4.57 15.34 1.96
C LYS A 178 5.98 15.02 1.51
N LEU A 179 6.75 16.04 1.15
CA LEU A 179 8.16 15.87 0.83
C LEU A 179 8.87 15.10 1.95
N GLY A 180 9.56 14.01 1.58
CA GLY A 180 10.26 13.12 2.50
C GLY A 180 9.43 11.95 3.03
N SER A 181 8.11 11.91 2.83
CA SER A 181 7.27 10.79 3.24
C SER A 181 7.75 9.47 2.61
N LYS A 182 7.82 8.42 3.44
CA LYS A 182 8.15 7.06 3.02
C LYS A 182 6.88 6.28 2.72
N VAL A 183 6.82 5.65 1.56
CA VAL A 183 5.64 4.92 1.07
C VAL A 183 6.00 3.49 0.72
N ASN A 184 5.09 2.54 0.94
CA ASN A 184 5.25 1.16 0.48
C ASN A 184 5.03 1.08 -1.03
N LEU A 185 5.86 0.32 -1.73
CA LEU A 185 5.76 0.09 -3.16
C LEU A 185 5.60 -1.41 -3.45
N GLU A 186 4.61 -1.76 -4.27
CA GLU A 186 4.49 -3.08 -4.89
C GLU A 186 4.40 -2.89 -6.41
N ILE A 187 5.29 -3.58 -7.15
CA ILE A 187 5.30 -3.56 -8.62
C ILE A 187 4.14 -4.41 -9.17
N ASP A 188 3.74 -4.13 -10.41
CA ASP A 188 2.72 -4.94 -11.08
C ASP A 188 3.16 -6.42 -11.18
N LEU A 189 2.29 -7.31 -10.70
CA LEU A 189 2.49 -8.75 -10.74
C LEU A 189 2.78 -9.26 -12.16
N ILE A 190 2.15 -8.68 -13.17
CA ILE A 190 2.36 -9.06 -14.57
C ILE A 190 3.80 -8.78 -14.98
N ALA A 191 4.36 -7.63 -14.61
CA ALA A 191 5.75 -7.26 -14.94
C ALA A 191 6.75 -8.28 -14.36
N ARG A 192 6.51 -8.75 -13.13
CA ARG A 192 7.35 -9.76 -12.47
C ARG A 192 7.37 -11.10 -13.22
N TYR A 193 6.21 -11.58 -13.66
CA TYR A 193 6.14 -12.84 -14.40
C TYR A 193 6.74 -12.72 -15.81
N LEU A 194 6.50 -11.59 -16.48
CA LEU A 194 7.09 -11.32 -17.79
C LEU A 194 8.61 -11.34 -17.74
N GLU A 195 9.22 -10.70 -16.74
CA GLU A 195 10.67 -10.75 -16.55
C GLU A 195 11.15 -12.19 -16.38
N LYS A 196 10.55 -12.96 -15.45
CA LYS A 196 10.98 -14.35 -15.18
C LYS A 196 10.90 -15.23 -16.43
N MET A 197 9.89 -15.01 -17.28
CA MET A 197 9.72 -15.74 -18.53
C MET A 197 10.75 -15.31 -19.58
N GLN A 198 11.03 -14.00 -19.72
CA GLN A 198 12.05 -13.50 -20.65
C GLN A 198 13.47 -13.95 -20.29
N THR A 199 13.82 -13.99 -19.00
CA THR A 199 15.15 -14.44 -18.56
C THR A 199 15.43 -15.91 -18.89
N LYS A 200 14.41 -16.75 -19.01
CA LYS A 200 14.56 -18.17 -19.40
C LYS A 200 14.75 -18.38 -20.91
N SER A 201 14.42 -17.40 -21.75
CA SER A 201 14.59 -17.49 -23.20
C SER A 201 16.01 -17.17 -23.67
N GLN A 202 16.91 -16.80 -22.74
CA GLN A 202 18.33 -16.50 -23.01
C GLN A 202 19.30 -17.53 -22.42
N SER A 203 18.81 -18.69 -21.96
CA SER A 203 19.61 -19.85 -21.53
C SER A 203 19.40 -21.03 -22.46
#